data_AF-A0A951HK76-F1
#
_entry.id   AF-A0A951HK76-F1
#
_cell.length_a   1.000
_cell.length_b   1.000
_cell.length_c   1.000
_cell.angle_alpha   90.00
_cell.angle_beta   90.00
_cell.angle_gamma   90.00
#
_symmetry.space_group_name_H-M   'P 1'
#
loop_
_entity.id
_entity.type
_entity.pdbx_description
1 polymer ?
#
loop_
_entity_poly.entity_id
_entity_poly.type
_entity_poly.pdbx_seq_one_letter_code
_entity_poly.pdbx_strand_id
1 'polypeptide(L)'
;MRRATLFLAALTAASGLGAQPASQEESLHAFLQASHQADRENDPDGRYVAAFTDLNGDGRPEAFVYFLSNYYCGTGGCGLTIYTPAGRSWRQVADMTLVHTPVRLLPTSSHGWRDLAVTVAGGGVRAHEALLSFNGRTYPDNPTEPPARTLRRHVPGRVLIGDSDRGQPLF
;
A
#
# COMPACT_ATOMS: atom_id res chain seq x y z
N MET A 1 -25.25 -57.48 11.22
CA MET A 1 -24.33 -56.43 11.73
C MET A 1 -23.13 -56.32 10.81
N ARG A 2 -23.08 -55.35 9.89
CA ARG A 2 -21.86 -54.92 9.18
C ARG A 2 -21.99 -53.43 8.84
N ARG A 3 -20.88 -52.72 9.06
CA ARG A 3 -20.77 -51.28 9.37
C ARG A 3 -20.97 -50.41 8.13
N ALA A 4 -21.67 -49.28 8.30
CA ALA A 4 -21.71 -48.20 7.33
C ALA A 4 -20.47 -47.31 7.51
N THR A 5 -19.70 -47.13 6.46
CA THR A 5 -18.54 -46.23 6.44
C THR A 5 -18.97 -44.92 5.80
N LEU A 6 -19.12 -43.86 6.61
CA LEU A 6 -19.20 -42.49 6.11
C LEU A 6 -17.80 -42.05 5.68
N PHE A 7 -17.63 -41.74 4.39
CA PHE A 7 -16.47 -40.98 3.93
C PHE A 7 -16.80 -39.49 3.97
N LEU A 8 -16.24 -38.82 4.97
CA LEU A 8 -16.12 -37.36 5.02
C LEU A 8 -14.83 -37.00 4.27
N ALA A 9 -14.92 -36.32 3.13
CA ALA A 9 -13.75 -35.84 2.40
C ALA A 9 -13.87 -34.33 2.13
N ALA A 10 -13.14 -33.60 2.98
CA ALA A 10 -12.63 -32.23 2.91
C ALA A 10 -13.01 -31.35 1.71
N LEU A 11 -13.67 -30.21 1.98
CA LEU A 11 -13.60 -29.03 1.13
C LEU A 11 -12.19 -28.43 1.24
N THR A 12 -11.38 -28.59 0.19
CA THR A 12 -10.18 -27.79 0.00
C THR A 12 -10.58 -26.38 -0.43
N ALA A 13 -10.62 -25.44 0.51
CA ALA A 13 -10.58 -24.03 0.17
C ALA A 13 -9.16 -23.69 -0.29
N ALA A 14 -8.94 -23.71 -1.61
CA ALA A 14 -7.73 -23.16 -2.20
C ALA A 14 -7.69 -21.66 -1.90
N SER A 15 -6.79 -21.25 -1.01
CA SER A 15 -6.52 -19.84 -0.74
C SER A 15 -5.91 -19.22 -1.98
N GLY A 16 -6.71 -18.47 -2.74
CA GLY A 16 -6.21 -17.62 -3.81
C GLY A 16 -5.23 -16.61 -3.23
N LEU A 17 -3.98 -16.63 -3.70
CA LEU A 17 -3.16 -15.43 -3.67
C LEU A 17 -3.97 -14.35 -4.38
N GLY A 18 -4.29 -13.27 -3.67
CA GLY A 18 -5.20 -12.23 -4.15
C GLY A 18 -4.66 -11.53 -5.39
N ALA A 19 -4.96 -12.09 -6.57
CA ALA A 19 -5.11 -11.31 -7.78
C ALA A 19 -6.43 -10.56 -7.63
N GLN A 20 -6.38 -9.25 -7.44
CA GLN A 20 -7.59 -8.46 -7.62
C GLN A 20 -8.07 -8.57 -9.06
N PRO A 21 -9.38 -8.54 -9.31
CA PRO A 21 -9.90 -8.61 -10.66
C PRO A 21 -9.30 -7.46 -11.46
N ALA A 22 -8.81 -7.73 -12.67
CA ALA A 22 -8.19 -6.75 -13.59
C ALA A 22 -8.97 -5.41 -13.67
N SER A 23 -10.29 -5.46 -13.45
CA SER A 23 -11.16 -4.28 -13.34
C SER A 23 -10.75 -3.27 -12.26
N GLN A 24 -10.21 -3.70 -11.12
CA GLN A 24 -9.84 -2.77 -10.04
C GLN A 24 -8.54 -2.03 -10.40
N GLU A 25 -7.55 -2.74 -10.95
CA GLU A 25 -6.31 -2.14 -11.48
C GLU A 25 -6.59 -1.17 -12.63
N GLU A 26 -7.43 -1.57 -13.59
CA GLU A 26 -7.87 -0.71 -14.69
C GLU A 26 -8.60 0.54 -14.18
N SER A 27 -9.53 0.38 -13.23
CA SER A 27 -10.26 1.51 -12.64
C SER A 27 -9.33 2.47 -11.88
N LEU A 28 -8.31 1.94 -11.20
CA LEU A 28 -7.31 2.73 -10.50
C LEU A 28 -6.43 3.47 -11.51
N HIS A 29 -5.96 2.79 -12.55
CA HIS A 29 -5.12 3.40 -13.57
C HIS A 29 -5.83 4.58 -14.26
N ALA A 30 -7.09 4.39 -14.69
CA ALA A 30 -7.89 5.45 -15.28
C ALA A 30 -8.13 6.61 -14.30
N PHE A 31 -8.36 6.29 -13.02
CA PHE A 31 -8.49 7.31 -11.97
C PHE A 31 -7.20 8.12 -11.79
N LEU A 32 -6.05 7.46 -11.72
CA LEU A 32 -4.75 8.12 -11.53
C LEU A 32 -4.40 9.01 -12.73
N GLN A 33 -4.66 8.55 -13.96
CA GLN A 33 -4.51 9.37 -15.16
C GLN A 33 -5.35 10.64 -15.09
N ALA A 34 -6.61 10.52 -14.67
CA ALA A 34 -7.50 11.67 -14.54
C ALA A 34 -7.08 12.61 -13.40
N SER A 35 -6.64 12.07 -12.25
CA SER A 35 -6.29 12.88 -11.07
C SER A 35 -4.95 13.58 -11.19
N HIS A 36 -4.00 13.01 -11.96
CA HIS A 36 -2.65 13.56 -12.16
C HIS A 36 -2.45 14.22 -13.52
N GLN A 37 -3.51 14.45 -14.29
CA GLN A 37 -3.42 15.02 -15.64
C GLN A 37 -2.66 16.37 -15.67
N ALA A 38 -2.73 17.16 -14.59
CA ALA A 38 -1.99 18.42 -14.46
C ALA A 38 -0.47 18.23 -14.31
N ASP A 39 -0.03 17.07 -13.83
CA ASP A 39 1.38 16.75 -13.60
C ASP A 39 2.04 16.23 -14.89
N ARG A 40 1.26 15.78 -15.88
CA ARG A 40 1.73 15.11 -17.10
C ARG A 40 2.82 15.87 -17.87
N GLU A 41 2.75 17.21 -17.91
CA GLU A 41 3.79 18.01 -18.59
C GLU A 41 5.13 17.96 -17.84
N ASN A 42 5.09 17.89 -16.51
CA ASN A 42 6.27 17.84 -15.65
C ASN A 42 6.75 16.41 -15.37
N ASP A 43 5.88 15.41 -15.54
CA ASP A 43 6.16 13.99 -15.32
C ASP A 43 5.66 13.10 -16.48
N PRO A 44 6.12 13.34 -17.73
CA PRO A 44 5.63 12.62 -18.90
C PRO A 44 5.98 11.13 -18.90
N ASP A 45 7.06 10.75 -18.20
CA ASP A 45 7.52 9.37 -18.03
C ASP A 45 7.18 8.82 -16.63
N GLY A 46 6.21 9.45 -15.95
CA GLY A 46 5.77 9.07 -14.62
C GLY A 46 5.42 7.58 -14.55
N ARG A 47 5.89 6.90 -13.52
CA ARG A 47 5.57 5.49 -13.26
C ARG A 47 5.05 5.31 -11.85
N TYR A 48 4.35 4.23 -11.60
CA TYR A 48 3.92 3.86 -10.26
C TYR A 48 3.86 2.34 -10.07
N VAL A 49 4.06 1.90 -8.84
CA VAL A 49 3.71 0.54 -8.39
C VAL A 49 2.39 0.62 -7.65
N ALA A 50 1.47 -0.28 -7.98
CA ALA A 50 0.25 -0.48 -7.22
C ALA A 50 0.34 -1.79 -6.43
N ALA A 51 -0.05 -1.72 -5.17
CA ALA A 51 -0.35 -2.90 -4.35
C ALA A 51 -1.70 -2.69 -3.69
N PHE A 52 -2.32 -3.78 -3.28
CA PHE A 52 -3.66 -3.68 -2.71
C PHE A 52 -3.83 -4.61 -1.51
N THR A 53 -4.55 -4.11 -0.52
CA THR A 53 -4.89 -4.89 0.67
C THR A 53 -6.07 -4.24 1.37
N ASP A 54 -6.92 -5.07 1.98
CA ASP A 54 -7.92 -4.58 2.90
C ASP A 54 -7.23 -4.11 4.20
N LEU A 55 -7.30 -2.81 4.47
CA LEU A 55 -6.73 -2.21 5.68
C LEU A 55 -7.73 -2.17 6.83
N ASN A 56 -9.04 -2.16 6.55
CA ASN A 56 -10.07 -1.81 7.52
C ASN A 56 -11.06 -2.95 7.82
N GLY A 57 -10.96 -4.07 7.10
CA GLY A 57 -11.76 -5.27 7.26
C GLY A 57 -13.13 -5.22 6.58
N ASP A 58 -13.40 -4.25 5.69
CA ASP A 58 -14.68 -4.12 4.98
C ASP A 58 -14.79 -5.02 3.73
N GLY A 59 -13.73 -5.77 3.41
CA GLY A 59 -13.65 -6.63 2.24
C GLY A 59 -13.42 -5.91 0.92
N ARG A 60 -13.13 -4.60 0.93
CA ARG A 60 -12.86 -3.77 -0.26
C ARG A 60 -11.41 -3.26 -0.17
N PRO A 61 -10.45 -3.91 -0.85
CA PRO A 61 -9.04 -3.55 -0.70
C PRO A 61 -8.73 -2.10 -1.05
N GLU A 62 -7.99 -1.44 -0.17
CA GLU A 62 -7.33 -0.17 -0.47
C GLU A 62 -6.18 -0.36 -1.46
N ALA A 63 -5.95 0.66 -2.28
CA ALA A 63 -4.82 0.75 -3.18
C ALA A 63 -3.69 1.55 -2.55
N PHE A 64 -2.48 1.01 -2.60
CA PHE A 64 -1.22 1.67 -2.33
C PHE A 64 -0.59 2.04 -3.67
N VAL A 65 -0.34 3.33 -3.89
CA VAL A 65 0.26 3.85 -5.12
C VAL A 65 1.59 4.49 -4.76
N TYR A 66 2.68 3.80 -5.09
CA TYR A 66 4.04 4.29 -4.88
C TYR A 66 4.58 4.85 -6.20
N PHE A 67 4.81 6.15 -6.25
CA PHE A 67 5.27 6.81 -7.46
C PHE A 67 6.77 6.60 -7.68
N LEU A 68 7.15 6.42 -8.94
CA LEU A 68 8.50 6.14 -9.40
C LEU A 68 8.86 7.13 -10.52
N SER A 69 9.11 8.38 -10.14
CA SER A 69 9.61 9.39 -11.07
C SER A 69 10.43 10.44 -10.34
N ASN A 70 11.29 11.16 -11.05
CA ASN A 70 12.06 12.26 -10.46
C ASN A 70 11.16 13.42 -9.97
N TYR A 71 9.91 13.47 -10.43
CA TYR A 71 8.93 14.44 -9.96
C TYR A 71 8.44 14.12 -8.55
N TYR A 72 8.19 12.84 -8.27
CA TYR A 72 7.71 12.36 -6.96
C TYR A 72 8.80 11.85 -6.02
N CYS A 73 10.03 11.67 -6.51
CA CYS A 73 11.13 11.07 -5.78
C CYS A 73 12.30 12.04 -5.59
N GLY A 74 12.89 11.99 -4.40
CA GLY A 74 14.15 12.65 -4.09
C GLY A 74 15.04 11.75 -3.23
N THR A 75 16.10 12.32 -2.66
CA THR A 75 17.03 11.55 -1.82
C THR A 75 16.37 11.00 -0.56
N GLY A 76 15.34 11.68 -0.06
CA GLY A 76 14.58 11.26 1.12
C GLY A 76 13.53 10.18 0.87
N GLY A 77 13.32 9.77 -0.39
CA GLY A 77 12.33 8.76 -0.77
C GLY A 77 11.34 9.29 -1.81
N CYS A 78 10.31 8.50 -2.10
CA CYS A 78 9.26 8.83 -3.06
C CYS A 78 7.92 9.10 -2.37
N GLY A 79 6.95 9.56 -3.17
CA GLY A 79 5.55 9.68 -2.78
C GLY A 79 4.85 8.31 -2.67
N LEU A 80 4.06 8.13 -1.61
CA LEU A 80 3.14 7.01 -1.43
C LEU A 80 1.74 7.55 -1.12
N THR A 81 0.76 7.24 -1.98
CA THR A 81 -0.64 7.60 -1.75
C THR A 81 -1.48 6.35 -1.52
N ILE A 82 -2.38 6.40 -0.54
CA ILE A 82 -3.32 5.33 -0.22
C ILE A 82 -4.72 5.77 -0.63
N TYR A 83 -5.42 4.96 -1.42
CA TYR A 83 -6.78 5.21 -1.84
C TYR A 83 -7.72 4.10 -1.36
N THR A 84 -8.93 4.48 -0.94
CA THR A 84 -10.01 3.54 -0.63
C THR A 84 -11.08 3.58 -1.72
N PRO A 85 -11.68 2.44 -2.09
CA PRO A 85 -12.78 2.40 -3.04
C PRO A 85 -13.99 3.25 -2.61
N ALA A 86 -14.46 4.15 -3.47
CA ALA A 86 -15.59 5.04 -3.24
C ALA A 86 -16.59 4.96 -4.40
N GLY A 87 -17.60 4.07 -4.28
CA GLY A 87 -18.53 3.80 -5.38
C GLY A 87 -17.81 3.24 -6.61
N ARG A 88 -17.83 3.97 -7.72
CA ARG A 88 -17.12 3.65 -8.98
C ARG A 88 -15.77 4.37 -9.12
N SER A 89 -15.30 5.03 -8.08
CA SER A 89 -14.06 5.80 -8.06
C SER A 89 -13.25 5.48 -6.82
N TRP A 90 -12.25 6.32 -6.54
CA TRP A 90 -11.31 6.21 -5.45
C TRP A 90 -11.33 7.48 -4.62
N ARG A 91 -11.12 7.34 -3.31
CA ARG A 91 -10.96 8.45 -2.38
C ARG A 91 -9.60 8.34 -1.71
N GLN A 92 -8.83 9.41 -1.70
CA GLN A 92 -7.56 9.47 -0.99
C GLN A 92 -7.78 9.34 0.51
N VAL A 93 -7.03 8.42 1.13
CA VAL A 93 -6.98 8.17 2.58
C VAL A 93 -5.75 8.83 3.18
N ALA A 94 -4.61 8.70 2.52
CA ALA A 94 -3.35 9.28 2.94
C ALA A 94 -2.51 9.63 1.72
N ASP A 95 -1.68 10.65 1.85
CA ASP A 95 -0.67 11.02 0.87
C ASP A 95 0.61 11.32 1.64
N MET A 96 1.69 10.62 1.29
CA MET A 96 2.92 10.59 2.06
C MET A 96 4.10 10.95 1.19
N THR A 97 5.06 11.64 1.79
CA THR A 97 6.36 11.92 1.18
C THR A 97 7.46 11.16 1.92
N LEU A 98 8.66 11.12 1.33
CA LEU A 98 9.87 10.58 1.97
C LEU A 98 9.76 9.09 2.37
N VAL A 99 9.02 8.32 1.58
CA VAL A 99 8.86 6.87 1.78
C VAL A 99 9.93 6.14 0.99
N HIS A 100 10.68 5.25 1.65
CA HIS A 100 11.47 4.22 0.98
C HIS A 100 10.82 2.85 1.16
N THR A 101 10.99 1.99 0.17
CA THR A 101 10.62 0.58 0.25
C THR A 101 11.52 -0.18 1.26
N PRO A 102 11.07 -1.34 1.76
CA PRO A 102 9.76 -1.92 1.55
C PRO A 102 8.64 -1.19 2.32
N VAL A 103 7.46 -1.09 1.70
CA VAL A 103 6.20 -0.74 2.37
C VAL A 103 5.59 -2.03 2.90
N ARG A 104 5.39 -2.13 4.22
CA ARG A 104 4.97 -3.36 4.89
C ARG A 104 3.66 -3.16 5.65
N LEU A 105 2.78 -4.16 5.54
CA LEU A 105 1.57 -4.31 6.34
C LEU A 105 1.91 -5.03 7.64
N LEU A 106 1.70 -4.38 8.78
CA LEU A 106 1.99 -4.95 10.10
C LEU A 106 0.80 -5.74 10.66
N PRO A 107 1.01 -6.67 11.60
CA PRO A 107 -0.07 -7.43 12.25
C PRO A 107 -0.92 -6.59 13.22
N THR A 108 -0.47 -5.40 13.59
CA THR A 108 -1.19 -4.50 14.49
C THR A 108 -2.18 -3.62 13.72
N SER A 109 -3.13 -3.05 14.45
CA SER A 109 -4.12 -2.10 13.92
C SER A 109 -4.31 -0.93 14.88
N SER A 110 -4.60 0.24 14.33
CA SER A 110 -4.98 1.45 15.04
C SER A 110 -6.28 2.00 14.45
N HIS A 111 -7.26 2.32 15.31
CA HIS A 111 -8.57 2.83 14.89
C HIS A 111 -9.26 1.98 13.81
N GLY A 112 -9.15 0.66 13.92
CA GLY A 112 -9.75 -0.30 12.99
C GLY A 112 -8.97 -0.52 11.69
N TRP A 113 -7.88 0.22 11.46
CA TRP A 113 -7.05 0.09 10.25
C TRP A 113 -5.70 -0.53 10.57
N ARG A 114 -5.17 -1.37 9.68
CA ARG A 114 -3.87 -2.04 9.83
C ARG A 114 -2.71 -1.05 9.84
N ASP A 115 -1.81 -1.16 10.81
CA ASP A 115 -0.62 -0.31 10.84
C ASP A 115 0.35 -0.67 9.71
N LEU A 116 1.17 0.31 9.32
CA LEU A 116 2.18 0.16 8.28
C LEU A 116 3.59 0.38 8.83
N ALA A 117 4.57 -0.23 8.19
CA ALA A 117 5.97 0.13 8.34
C ALA A 117 6.57 0.53 6.99
N VAL A 118 7.36 1.59 7.00
CA VAL A 118 8.14 2.05 5.85
C VAL A 118 9.58 2.31 6.26
N THR A 119 10.48 2.33 5.29
CA THR A 119 11.87 2.73 5.52
C THR A 119 12.00 4.24 5.40
N VAL A 120 12.72 4.85 6.34
CA VAL A 120 13.19 6.23 6.27
C VAL A 120 14.69 6.20 6.03
N ALA A 121 15.16 6.89 4.98
CA ALA A 121 16.57 7.01 4.65
C ALA A 121 16.84 8.28 3.82
N GLY A 122 18.12 8.63 3.63
CA GLY A 122 18.53 9.80 2.87
C GLY A 122 18.52 11.10 3.68
N GLY A 123 18.84 12.24 3.05
CA GLY A 123 18.84 13.55 3.73
C GLY A 123 19.80 13.66 4.94
N GLY A 124 20.78 12.77 5.06
CA GLY A 124 21.73 12.74 6.19
C GLY A 124 21.22 12.00 7.44
N VAL A 125 20.03 11.39 7.41
CA VAL A 125 19.50 10.62 8.54
C VAL A 125 20.01 9.18 8.52
N ARG A 126 20.16 8.58 9.71
CA ARG A 126 20.41 7.15 9.83
C ARG A 126 19.16 6.39 9.41
N ALA A 127 19.32 5.43 8.50
CA ALA A 127 18.22 4.59 8.05
C ALA A 127 17.53 3.87 9.21
N HIS A 128 16.21 3.90 9.23
CA HIS A 128 15.38 3.25 10.24
C HIS A 128 13.97 2.96 9.70
N GLU A 129 13.24 2.10 10.40
CA GLU A 129 11.84 1.84 10.06
C GLU A 129 10.92 2.79 10.85
N ALA A 130 9.94 3.37 10.17
CA ALA A 130 8.89 4.18 10.77
C ALA A 130 7.58 3.39 10.85
N LEU A 131 6.94 3.40 12.01
CA LEU A 131 5.58 2.93 12.24
C LEU A 131 4.59 4.03 11.89
N LEU A 132 3.67 3.70 10.99
CA LEU A 132 2.58 4.58 10.56
C LEU A 132 1.26 3.98 11.05
N SER A 133 0.67 4.64 12.06
CA SER A 133 -0.60 4.25 12.65
C SER A 133 -1.72 5.14 12.16
N PHE A 134 -2.83 4.55 11.76
CA PHE A 134 -4.01 5.29 11.35
C PHE A 134 -4.61 6.03 12.56
N ASN A 135 -4.91 7.32 12.39
CA ASN A 135 -5.42 8.17 13.48
C ASN A 135 -6.96 8.26 13.54
N GLY A 136 -7.66 7.41 12.77
CA GLY A 136 -9.10 7.48 12.56
C GLY A 136 -9.54 8.29 11.34
N ARG A 137 -8.60 8.98 10.67
CA ARG A 137 -8.85 9.74 9.43
C ARG A 137 -7.80 9.49 8.35
N THR A 138 -6.52 9.50 8.71
CA THR A 138 -5.37 9.35 7.80
C THR A 138 -4.21 8.64 8.51
N TYR A 139 -3.20 8.28 7.74
CA TYR A 139 -1.85 7.95 8.24
C TYR A 139 -0.98 9.22 8.30
N PRO A 140 0.17 9.19 9.01
CA PRO A 140 1.18 10.26 8.92
C PRO A 140 1.58 10.53 7.47
N ASP A 141 1.66 11.79 7.09
CA ASP A 141 2.06 12.29 5.76
C ASP A 141 3.59 12.35 5.59
N ASN A 142 4.33 12.38 6.70
CA ASN A 142 5.78 12.31 6.72
C ASN A 142 6.26 11.25 7.73
N PRO A 143 6.93 10.17 7.30
CA PRO A 143 7.41 9.13 8.20
C PRO A 143 8.57 9.57 9.10
N THR A 144 9.17 10.75 8.86
CA THR A 144 10.27 11.30 9.69
C THR A 144 9.79 12.12 10.88
N GLU A 145 8.51 12.50 10.92
CA GLU A 145 7.95 13.41 11.92
C GLU A 145 6.77 12.78 12.68
N PRO A 146 6.47 13.24 13.92
CA PRO A 146 5.24 12.86 14.59
C PRO A 146 4.00 13.16 13.73
N PRO A 147 2.99 12.27 13.70
CA PRO A 147 2.78 11.15 14.62
C PRO A 147 3.43 9.82 14.19
N ALA A 148 4.26 9.80 13.13
CA ALA A 148 5.08 8.62 12.84
C ALA A 148 6.05 8.35 13.99
N ARG A 149 6.38 7.08 14.21
CA ARG A 149 7.28 6.67 15.30
C ARG A 149 8.35 5.72 14.79
N THR A 150 9.60 5.94 15.17
CA THR A 150 10.66 4.96 14.87
C THR A 150 10.35 3.61 15.54
N LEU A 151 10.35 2.54 14.75
CA LEU A 151 10.32 1.18 15.25
C LEU A 151 11.66 0.86 15.93
N ARG A 152 11.61 0.59 17.23
CA ARG A 152 12.81 0.25 18.04
C ARG A 152 13.32 -1.16 17.76
N ARG A 153 12.46 -2.02 17.23
CA ARG A 153 12.76 -3.40 16.84
C ARG A 153 12.01 -3.70 15.56
N HIS A 154 12.57 -4.57 14.74
CA HIS A 154 11.88 -5.08 13.57
C HIS A 154 10.60 -5.80 13.99
N VAL A 155 9.49 -5.44 13.36
CA VAL A 155 8.19 -6.12 13.50
C VAL A 155 7.92 -6.84 12.19
N PRO A 156 7.80 -8.18 12.16
CA PRO A 156 7.46 -8.91 10.95
C PRO A 156 6.14 -8.39 10.35
N GLY A 157 6.07 -8.35 9.02
CA GLY A 157 4.90 -7.88 8.30
C GLY A 157 4.95 -8.31 6.84
N ARG A 158 3.79 -8.33 6.18
CA ARG A 158 3.71 -8.67 4.76
C ARG A 158 4.22 -7.48 3.93
N VAL A 159 5.17 -7.72 3.03
CA VAL A 159 5.61 -6.69 2.07
C VAL A 159 4.48 -6.47 1.06
N LEU A 160 4.06 -5.22 0.90
CA LEU A 160 3.09 -4.80 -0.11
C LEU A 160 3.80 -4.27 -1.35
N ILE A 161 4.83 -3.44 -1.14
CA ILE A 161 5.68 -2.87 -2.19
C ILE A 161 7.13 -3.09 -1.77
N GLY A 162 7.91 -3.76 -2.60
CA GLY A 162 9.31 -4.10 -2.36
C GLY A 162 10.29 -3.39 -3.30
N ASP A 163 11.59 -3.48 -2.99
CA ASP A 163 12.66 -2.77 -3.71
C ASP A 163 12.83 -3.18 -5.18
N SER A 164 12.35 -4.38 -5.53
CA SER A 164 12.44 -4.93 -6.88
C SER A 164 11.18 -4.71 -7.72
N ASP A 165 10.14 -4.10 -7.16
CA ASP A 165 8.88 -3.92 -7.87
C ASP A 165 9.05 -2.92 -9.01
N ARG A 166 8.61 -3.34 -10.19
CA ARG A 166 8.70 -2.53 -11.40
C ARG A 166 7.40 -1.76 -11.57
N GLY A 167 7.46 -0.43 -11.50
CA GLY A 167 6.28 0.38 -11.78
C GLY A 167 5.84 0.27 -13.23
N GLN A 168 4.58 0.58 -13.49
CA GLN A 168 4.01 0.74 -14.83
C GLN A 168 3.87 2.24 -15.17
N PRO A 169 3.83 2.61 -16.46
CA PRO A 169 3.58 4.00 -16.86
C PRO A 169 2.29 4.54 -16.24
N LEU A 170 2.29 5.81 -15.88
CA LEU A 170 1.10 6.55 -15.47
C LEU A 170 0.34 7.07 -16.69
N PHE A 171 1.04 7.53 -17.73
CA PHE A 171 0.47 8.08 -18.97
C PHE A 171 0.87 7.31 -20.23
#